data_AF-A0A087PQG0-F1
#
_entry.id   AF-A0A087PQG0-F1
#
_cell.length_a   1.000
_cell.length_b   1.000
_cell.length_c   1.000
_cell.angle_alpha   90.00
_cell.angle_beta   90.00
_cell.angle_gamma   90.00
#
_symmetry.space_group_name_H-M   'P 1'
#
loop_
_entity.id
_entity.type
_entity.pdbx_description
1 polymer ?
#
loop_
_entity_poly.entity_id
_entity_poly.type
_entity_poly.pdbx_seq_one_letter_code
_entity_poly.pdbx_strand_id
1 'polypeptide(L)'
;MSVKQSPKTHGRCHDMRIRLSDAEHAALGRAACAAGVTCSSWLRSVMLAVVVTKGRHDALVIALQEVAHQLSAIGNNLNQIAHVLNGGRSTDVGHTLLAVDDATAHARALLRKIRA
;
A
#
# COMPACT_ATOMS: atom_id res chain seq x y z
N MET A 1 27.23 -17.71 5.19
CA MET A 1 26.34 -16.99 6.13
C MET A 1 25.50 -18.02 6.88
N SER A 2 25.67 -18.12 8.20
CA SER A 2 24.97 -19.10 9.04
C SER A 2 23.53 -18.64 9.26
N VAL A 3 22.56 -19.40 8.73
CA VAL A 3 21.14 -19.17 9.00
C VAL A 3 20.86 -19.61 10.43
N LYS A 4 20.70 -18.65 11.34
CA LYS A 4 20.30 -18.90 12.73
C LYS A 4 19.00 -19.72 12.73
N GLN A 5 19.06 -20.95 13.23
CA GLN A 5 17.86 -21.75 13.49
C GLN A 5 17.04 -21.05 14.58
N SER A 6 15.74 -20.92 14.34
CA SER A 6 14.82 -20.33 15.33
C SER A 6 14.61 -21.29 16.52
N PRO A 7 14.52 -20.77 17.75
CA PRO A 7 14.25 -21.59 18.93
C PRO A 7 12.87 -22.25 18.82
N LYS A 8 12.72 -23.49 19.35
CA LYS A 8 11.43 -24.16 19.45
C LYS A 8 10.55 -23.44 20.46
N THR A 9 9.72 -22.52 19.99
CA THR A 9 8.70 -21.85 20.81
C THR A 9 7.49 -22.77 20.97
N HIS A 10 7.18 -23.19 22.20
CA HIS A 10 5.92 -23.86 22.52
C HIS A 10 4.74 -22.98 22.06
N GLY A 11 4.01 -23.43 21.03
CA GLY A 11 2.87 -22.69 20.45
C GLY A 11 2.74 -22.77 18.92
N ARG A 12 3.73 -23.32 18.20
CA ARG A 12 3.68 -23.49 16.73
C ARG A 12 3.84 -24.97 16.38
N CYS A 13 2.73 -25.68 16.28
CA CYS A 13 2.72 -27.15 16.10
C CYS A 13 2.27 -27.61 14.70
N HIS A 14 1.82 -26.70 13.84
CA HIS A 14 1.37 -27.01 12.48
C HIS A 14 2.43 -26.63 11.46
N ASP A 15 2.78 -27.57 10.59
CA ASP A 15 3.69 -27.38 9.46
C ASP A 15 2.90 -27.29 8.15
N MET A 16 3.38 -26.48 7.21
CA MET A 16 2.80 -26.34 5.87
C MET A 16 3.93 -26.41 4.85
N ARG A 17 3.79 -27.32 3.88
CA ARG A 17 4.73 -27.45 2.76
C ARG A 17 4.14 -26.85 1.49
N ILE A 18 4.93 -26.01 0.83
CA ILE A 18 4.56 -25.35 -0.43
C ILE A 18 5.69 -25.65 -1.42
N ARG A 19 5.32 -26.04 -2.64
CA ARG A 19 6.27 -26.25 -3.74
C ARG A 19 6.42 -24.93 -4.49
N LEU A 20 7.66 -24.55 -4.76
CA LEU A 20 8.02 -23.35 -5.52
C LEU A 20 8.90 -23.78 -6.70
N SER A 21 8.75 -23.10 -7.82
CA SER A 21 9.76 -23.06 -8.88
C SER A 21 11.02 -22.32 -8.41
N ASP A 22 12.12 -22.48 -9.14
CA ASP A 22 13.38 -21.77 -8.83
C ASP A 22 13.21 -20.25 -8.87
N ALA A 23 12.42 -19.73 -9.79
CA ALA A 23 12.14 -18.31 -9.93
C ALA A 23 11.38 -17.75 -8.72
N GLU A 24 10.34 -18.47 -8.26
CA GLU A 24 9.55 -18.09 -7.08
C GLU A 24 10.38 -18.18 -5.80
N HIS A 25 11.21 -19.22 -5.67
CA HIS A 25 12.10 -19.36 -4.52
C HIS A 25 13.13 -18.23 -4.45
N ALA A 26 13.72 -17.85 -5.59
CA ALA A 26 14.66 -16.73 -5.67
C ALA A 26 13.98 -15.39 -5.35
N ALA A 27 12.74 -15.17 -5.83
CA ALA A 27 11.97 -13.97 -5.51
C ALA A 27 11.66 -13.87 -4.01
N LEU A 28 11.22 -14.96 -3.39
CA LEU A 28 11.00 -15.06 -1.95
C LEU A 28 12.28 -14.76 -1.16
N GLY A 29 13.41 -15.33 -1.58
CA GLY A 29 14.72 -15.08 -0.96
C GLY A 29 15.12 -13.60 -0.99
N ARG A 30 14.93 -12.92 -2.13
CA ARG A 30 15.19 -11.48 -2.24
C ARG A 30 14.31 -10.65 -1.31
N ALA A 31 13.02 -10.96 -1.26
CA ALA A 31 12.07 -10.24 -0.42
C ALA A 31 12.36 -10.42 1.07
N ALA A 32 12.67 -11.65 1.50
CA ALA A 32 13.04 -11.95 2.88
C ALA A 32 14.36 -11.27 3.28
N CYS A 33 15.35 -11.28 2.38
CA CYS A 33 16.63 -10.60 2.57
C CYS A 33 16.45 -9.08 2.74
N ALA A 34 15.66 -8.45 1.86
CA ALA A 34 15.36 -7.01 1.95
C ALA A 34 14.65 -6.64 3.26
N ALA A 35 13.84 -7.55 3.81
CA ALA A 35 13.16 -7.38 5.09
C ALA A 35 14.00 -7.80 6.31
N GLY A 36 15.22 -8.33 6.12
CA GLY A 36 16.09 -8.78 7.21
C GLY A 36 15.57 -9.99 8.00
N VAL A 37 14.70 -10.81 7.40
CA VAL A 37 14.05 -11.96 8.05
C VAL A 37 14.23 -13.25 7.24
N THR A 38 13.83 -14.40 7.79
CA THR A 38 13.86 -15.68 7.06
C THR A 38 12.71 -15.78 6.06
N CYS A 39 12.87 -16.58 5.00
CA CYS A 39 11.81 -16.84 4.01
C CYS A 39 10.50 -17.29 4.66
N SER A 40 10.56 -18.20 5.64
CA SER A 40 9.38 -18.68 6.37
C SER A 40 8.72 -17.59 7.21
N SER A 41 9.51 -16.70 7.84
CA SER A 41 8.98 -15.57 8.61
C SER A 41 8.29 -14.55 7.69
N TRP A 42 8.91 -14.24 6.56
CA TRP A 42 8.36 -13.33 5.55
C TRP A 42 7.07 -13.89 4.93
N LEU A 43 7.09 -15.16 4.49
CA LEU A 43 5.92 -15.79 3.89
C LEU A 43 4.76 -15.86 4.89
N ARG A 44 5.06 -16.14 6.16
CA ARG A 44 4.05 -16.10 7.22
C ARG A 44 3.49 -14.70 7.43
N SER A 45 4.30 -13.64 7.45
CA SER A 45 3.78 -12.28 7.62
C SER A 45 2.84 -11.89 6.48
N VAL A 46 3.18 -12.27 5.23
CA VAL A 46 2.32 -12.04 4.07
C VAL A 46 1.02 -12.83 4.18
N MET A 47 1.09 -14.13 4.50
CA MET A 47 -0.09 -14.97 4.71
C MET A 47 -1.02 -14.40 5.78
N LEU A 48 -0.47 -13.99 6.94
CA LEU A 48 -1.26 -13.39 8.02
C LEU A 48 -1.88 -12.06 7.60
N ALA A 49 -1.16 -11.22 6.87
CA ALA A 49 -1.71 -9.97 6.34
C ALA A 49 -2.88 -10.23 5.39
N VAL A 50 -2.77 -11.22 4.50
CA VAL A 50 -3.85 -11.61 3.58
C VAL A 50 -5.07 -12.17 4.33
N VAL A 51 -4.85 -13.01 5.35
CA VAL A 51 -5.92 -13.57 6.19
C VAL A 51 -6.65 -12.46 6.96
N VAL A 52 -5.91 -11.52 7.56
CA VAL A 52 -6.48 -10.38 8.28
C VAL A 52 -7.25 -9.46 7.33
N THR A 53 -6.70 -9.20 6.14
CA THR A 53 -7.34 -8.34 5.13
C THR A 53 -8.44 -9.05 4.34
N LYS A 54 -8.68 -10.35 4.57
CA LYS A 54 -9.64 -11.20 3.83
C LYS A 54 -9.45 -11.11 2.30
N GLY A 55 -8.21 -10.99 1.84
CA GLY A 55 -7.91 -10.85 0.40
C GLY A 55 -8.31 -9.51 -0.23
N ARG A 56 -8.65 -8.48 0.56
CA ARG A 56 -8.98 -7.13 0.05
C ARG A 56 -7.78 -6.33 -0.48
N HIS A 57 -6.62 -6.98 -0.66
CA HIS A 57 -5.41 -6.32 -1.14
C HIS A 57 -5.63 -5.63 -2.49
N ASP A 58 -6.35 -6.27 -3.41
CA ASP A 58 -6.65 -5.69 -4.72
C ASP A 58 -7.60 -4.49 -4.62
N ALA A 59 -8.62 -4.58 -3.76
CA ALA A 59 -9.53 -3.48 -3.49
C ALA A 59 -8.81 -2.28 -2.83
N LEU A 60 -7.82 -2.54 -1.97
CA LEU A 60 -7.00 -1.49 -1.37
C LEU A 60 -6.07 -0.83 -2.39
N VAL A 61 -5.45 -1.61 -3.28
CA VAL A 61 -4.59 -1.09 -4.35
C VAL A 61 -5.40 -0.20 -5.30
N ILE A 62 -6.58 -0.65 -5.74
CA ILE A 62 -7.49 0.15 -6.59
C ILE A 62 -7.88 1.45 -5.88
N ALA A 63 -8.26 1.36 -4.61
CA ALA A 63 -8.62 2.53 -3.81
C ALA A 63 -7.45 3.53 -3.64
N LEU A 64 -6.22 3.05 -3.50
CA LEU A 64 -5.03 3.90 -3.41
C LEU A 64 -4.72 4.60 -4.74
N GLN A 65 -4.92 3.90 -5.86
CA GLN A 65 -4.76 4.47 -7.20
C GLN A 65 -5.76 5.60 -7.45
N GLU A 66 -7.02 5.43 -6.99
CA GLU A 66 -8.06 6.47 -7.10
C GLU A 66 -7.66 7.74 -6.32
N VAL A 67 -7.20 7.59 -5.07
CA VAL A 67 -6.72 8.72 -4.26
C VAL A 67 -5.51 9.40 -4.91
N ALA A 68 -4.57 8.62 -5.47
CA ALA A 68 -3.42 9.17 -6.18
C ALA A 68 -3.83 9.97 -7.42
N HIS A 69 -4.86 9.51 -8.15
CA HIS A 69 -5.43 10.24 -9.28
C HIS A 69 -6.05 11.57 -8.85
N GLN A 70 -6.86 11.57 -7.79
CA GLN A 70 -7.47 12.78 -7.23
C GLN A 70 -6.39 13.80 -6.80
N LEU A 71 -5.31 13.35 -6.16
CA LEU A 71 -4.17 14.21 -5.79
C LEU A 71 -3.46 14.81 -7.01
N SER A 72 -3.28 14.03 -8.07
CA SER A 72 -2.70 14.52 -9.33
C SER A 72 -3.57 15.60 -9.96
N ALA A 73 -4.90 15.40 -9.98
CA ALA A 73 -5.84 16.40 -10.47
C ALA A 73 -5.79 17.71 -9.65
N ILE A 74 -5.74 17.61 -8.31
CA ILE A 74 -5.56 18.78 -7.44
C ILE A 74 -4.24 19.49 -7.74
N GLY A 75 -3.13 18.76 -7.88
CA GLY A 75 -1.82 19.31 -8.22
C GLY A 75 -1.84 20.07 -9.55
N ASN A 76 -2.49 19.52 -10.57
CA ASN A 76 -2.66 20.17 -11.87
C ASN A 76 -3.45 21.48 -11.75
N ASN A 77 -4.55 21.47 -10.98
CA ASN A 77 -5.36 22.67 -10.75
C ASN A 77 -4.56 23.76 -10.02
N LEU A 78 -3.80 23.39 -8.98
CA LEU A 78 -2.91 24.32 -8.26
C LEU A 78 -1.84 24.90 -9.19
N ASN A 79 -1.27 24.09 -10.08
CA ASN A 79 -0.30 24.56 -11.06
C ASN A 79 -0.91 25.56 -12.05
N GLN A 80 -2.16 25.33 -12.49
CA GLN A 80 -2.88 26.28 -13.33
C GLN A 80 -3.16 27.60 -12.61
N ILE A 81 -3.61 27.55 -11.34
CA ILE A 81 -3.82 28.74 -10.51
C ILE A 81 -2.52 29.54 -10.40
N ALA A 82 -1.41 28.87 -10.09
CA ALA A 82 -0.10 29.52 -9.98
C ALA A 82 0.29 30.21 -11.30
N HIS A 83 0.10 29.55 -12.44
CA HIS A 83 0.37 30.16 -13.75
C HIS A 83 -0.48 31.40 -14.04
N VAL A 84 -1.77 31.39 -13.67
CA VAL A 84 -2.66 32.53 -13.89
C VAL A 84 -2.29 33.70 -12.98
N LEU A 85 -2.04 33.44 -11.70
CA LEU A 85 -1.61 34.44 -10.72
C LEU A 85 -0.26 35.05 -11.08
N ASN A 86 0.71 34.22 -11.48
CA ASN A 86 2.03 34.70 -11.96
C ASN A 86 1.91 35.55 -13.23
N GLY A 87 0.85 35.35 -14.02
CA GLY A 87 0.50 36.19 -15.16
C GLY A 87 -0.21 37.50 -14.82
N GLY A 88 -0.33 37.85 -13.53
CA GLY A 88 -0.98 39.07 -13.04
C GLY A 88 -2.50 39.08 -13.16
N ARG A 89 -3.13 37.92 -13.41
CA ARG A 89 -4.58 37.78 -13.56
C ARG A 89 -5.18 37.14 -12.30
N SER A 90 -6.44 37.47 -12.03
CA SER A 90 -7.23 36.78 -11.00
C SER A 90 -7.88 35.52 -11.59
N THR A 91 -8.02 34.47 -10.79
CA THR A 91 -8.73 33.23 -11.15
C THR A 91 -9.59 32.76 -9.99
N ASP A 92 -10.73 32.14 -10.31
CA ASP A 92 -11.51 31.42 -9.31
C ASP A 92 -10.76 30.16 -8.86
N VAL A 93 -10.82 29.90 -7.55
CA VAL A 93 -10.20 28.74 -6.90
C VAL A 93 -11.24 27.74 -6.38
N GLY A 94 -12.54 28.06 -6.50
CA GLY A 94 -13.64 27.26 -5.96
C GLY A 94 -13.63 25.80 -6.43
N HIS A 95 -13.36 25.57 -7.72
CA HIS A 95 -13.25 24.20 -8.25
C HIS A 95 -12.12 23.39 -7.60
N THR A 96 -10.99 24.02 -7.28
CA THR A 96 -9.87 23.35 -6.62
C THR A 96 -10.18 23.04 -5.16
N LEU A 97 -10.89 23.94 -4.48
CA LEU A 97 -11.35 23.71 -3.09
C LEU A 97 -12.31 22.52 -3.02
N LEU A 98 -13.29 22.45 -3.93
CA LEU A 98 -14.21 21.31 -4.02
C LEU A 98 -13.49 19.99 -4.29
N ALA A 99 -12.49 19.99 -5.18
CA ALA A 99 -11.69 18.80 -5.46
C ALA A 99 -10.90 18.31 -4.22
N VAL A 100 -10.36 19.24 -3.42
CA VAL A 100 -9.67 18.91 -2.16
C VAL A 100 -10.64 18.32 -1.14
N ASP A 101 -11.83 18.89 -0.99
CA ASP A 101 -12.84 18.38 -0.07
C ASP A 101 -13.30 16.96 -0.44
N ASP A 102 -13.55 16.72 -1.73
CA ASP A 102 -13.95 15.41 -2.23
C ASP A 102 -12.87 14.35 -2.01
N ALA A 103 -11.62 14.66 -2.37
CA ALA A 103 -10.47 13.77 -2.14
C ALA A 103 -10.29 13.45 -0.64
N THR A 104 -10.47 14.45 0.22
CA THR A 104 -10.37 14.28 1.68
C THR A 104 -11.50 13.40 2.22
N ALA A 105 -12.74 13.60 1.75
CA ALA A 105 -13.89 12.78 2.13
C ALA A 105 -13.70 11.32 1.68
N HIS A 106 -13.21 11.12 0.46
CA HIS A 106 -12.97 9.80 -0.12
C HIS A 106 -11.87 9.04 0.64
N ALA A 107 -10.73 9.69 0.91
CA ALA A 107 -9.65 9.11 1.71
C ALA A 107 -10.11 8.73 3.13
N ARG A 108 -10.90 9.57 3.81
CA ARG A 108 -11.48 9.25 5.12
C ARG A 108 -12.41 8.04 5.06
N ALA A 109 -13.21 7.92 4.00
CA ALA A 109 -14.10 6.77 3.83
C ALA A 109 -13.31 5.47 3.64
N LEU A 110 -12.23 5.50 2.86
CA LEU A 110 -11.33 4.36 2.68
C LEU A 110 -10.66 3.95 3.99
N LEU A 111 -10.13 4.90 4.76
CA LEU A 111 -9.51 4.62 6.06
C LEU A 111 -10.50 3.98 7.05
N ARG A 112 -11.77 4.41 7.06
CA ARG A 112 -12.82 3.75 7.85
C ARG A 112 -13.07 2.30 7.43
N LYS A 113 -13.09 2.02 6.11
CA LYS A 113 -13.28 0.67 5.57
C LYS A 113 -12.11 -0.28 5.87
N ILE A 114 -10.89 0.25 6.02
CA ILE A 114 -9.70 -0.54 6.38
C ILE A 114 -9.66 -0.83 7.88
N ARG A 115 -10.16 0.09 8.72
CA ARG A 115 -10.17 -0.05 10.18
C ARG A 115 -11.28 -0.98 10.71
N ALA A 116 -12.33 -1.22 9.91
CA ALA A 116 -13.49 -2.07 10.26
C ALA A 116 -13.33 -3.51 9.75
#